data_AF-A0A0C3QJV7-F1
#
_entry.id   AF-A0A0C3QJV7-F1
#
_cell.length_a   1.000
_cell.length_b   1.000
_cell.length_c   1.000
_cell.angle_alpha   90.00
_cell.angle_beta   90.00
_cell.angle_gamma   90.00
#
_symmetry.space_group_name_H-M   'P 1'
#
loop_
_entity.id
_entity.type
_entity.pdbx_description
1 polymer ?
#
loop_
_entity_poly.entity_id
_entity_poly.type
_entity_poly.pdbx_seq_one_letter_code
_entity_poly.pdbx_strand_id
1 'polypeptide(L)'
;LAVAIDIGTTFSGTSYTFLNPGEVPRIFDVTGFKGQENKESNTKVPSVILYTSEGDLLACGAETKQFDAQDVIRTEWFKLELRPPTMKINTPPVSLPPHRNIVNVLGDFLRYMHDCVRAHIIKTHVDGDQLWSSLCDSAHFILRQCFTHPNGWGSFQQGEMREAAIRGGLVPNTPEGRERIEFVTEGEASFHWCVEQAIAENALKARIHMNWIKIRMPCLKFH
;
A
#
# COMPACT_ATOMS: atom_id res chain seq x y z
N LEU A 1 3.16 -13.68 -7.63
CA LEU A 1 2.34 -12.46 -7.53
C LEU A 1 3.22 -11.33 -6.99
N ALA A 2 3.10 -10.12 -7.53
CA ALA A 2 3.65 -8.92 -6.92
C ALA A 2 2.53 -7.90 -6.69
N VAL A 3 2.56 -7.22 -5.54
CA VAL A 3 1.56 -6.23 -5.12
C VAL A 3 2.29 -4.96 -4.72
N ALA A 4 1.95 -3.84 -5.34
CA ALA A 4 2.40 -2.51 -4.93
C ALA A 4 1.31 -1.83 -4.09
N ILE A 5 1.69 -1.29 -2.94
CA ILE A 5 0.81 -0.50 -2.08
C ILE A 5 1.45 0.87 -1.89
N ASP A 6 0.71 1.91 -2.23
CA ASP A 6 1.07 3.29 -1.94
C ASP A 6 0.17 3.83 -0.85
N ILE A 7 0.81 4.13 0.27
CA ILE A 7 0.15 4.73 1.41
C ILE A 7 0.33 6.24 1.25
N GLY A 8 -0.70 6.96 0.83
CA GLY A 8 -0.65 8.42 0.80
C GLY A 8 -1.16 9.04 2.10
N THR A 9 -0.90 10.33 2.28
CA THR A 9 -1.39 11.07 3.46
C THR A 9 -2.91 11.16 3.50
N THR A 10 -3.55 11.35 2.34
CA THR A 10 -5.01 11.54 2.21
C THR A 10 -5.69 10.37 1.51
N PHE A 11 -5.07 9.86 0.45
CA PHE A 11 -5.58 8.74 -0.32
C PHE A 11 -4.45 7.74 -0.56
N SER A 12 -4.79 6.46 -0.53
CA SER A 12 -3.91 5.35 -0.83
C SER A 12 -4.42 4.60 -2.05
N GLY A 13 -3.54 3.82 -2.67
CA GLY A 13 -3.84 3.00 -3.82
C GLY A 13 -3.04 1.71 -3.82
N THR A 14 -3.49 0.73 -4.58
CA THR A 14 -2.73 -0.51 -4.77
C THR A 14 -2.96 -1.08 -6.16
N SER A 15 -1.92 -1.71 -6.67
CA SER A 15 -1.94 -2.43 -7.94
C SER A 15 -1.19 -3.74 -7.79
N TYR A 16 -1.48 -4.71 -8.66
CA TYR A 16 -0.83 -6.02 -8.64
C TYR A 16 -0.47 -6.48 -10.05
N THR A 17 0.40 -7.49 -10.11
CA THR A 17 0.78 -8.14 -11.36
C THR A 17 1.12 -9.60 -11.14
N PHE A 18 0.82 -10.43 -12.13
CA PHE A 18 1.28 -11.82 -12.18
C PHE A 18 2.63 -11.87 -12.88
N LEU A 19 3.59 -12.56 -12.25
CA LEU A 19 4.95 -12.66 -12.74
C LEU A 19 5.13 -13.99 -13.46
N ASN A 20 5.06 -13.93 -14.79
CA ASN A 20 5.29 -15.06 -15.66
C ASN A 20 6.69 -14.94 -16.29
N PRO A 21 7.57 -15.93 -16.14
CA PRO A 21 8.89 -15.91 -16.75
C PRO A 21 8.82 -15.70 -18.27
N GLY A 22 9.50 -14.66 -18.77
CA GLY A 22 9.59 -14.36 -20.21
C GLY A 22 8.48 -13.46 -20.76
N GLU A 23 7.45 -13.15 -19.97
CA GLU A 23 6.36 -12.26 -20.38
C GLU A 23 6.51 -10.87 -19.75
N VAL A 24 6.16 -9.82 -20.50
CA VAL A 24 6.08 -8.46 -19.94
C VAL A 24 4.91 -8.41 -18.94
N PRO A 25 5.15 -8.12 -17.64
CA PRO A 25 4.10 -8.11 -16.65
C PRO A 25 3.02 -7.09 -17.00
N ARG A 26 1.76 -7.53 -16.96
CA ARG A 26 0.59 -6.66 -17.06
C ARG A 26 0.20 -6.18 -15.67
N ILE A 27 -0.03 -4.88 -15.54
CA ILE A 27 -0.35 -4.26 -14.25
C ILE A 27 -1.86 -4.07 -14.17
N PHE A 28 -2.41 -4.42 -13.00
CA PHE A 28 -3.83 -4.32 -12.70
C PHE A 28 -4.00 -3.39 -11.50
N ASP A 29 -4.71 -2.29 -11.70
CA ASP A 29 -5.09 -1.40 -10.60
C ASP A 29 -6.25 -2.00 -9.82
N VAL A 30 -6.16 -1.96 -8.49
CA VAL A 30 -7.28 -2.38 -7.63
C VAL A 30 -8.31 -1.27 -7.59
N THR A 31 -9.54 -1.63 -7.93
CA THR A 31 -10.72 -0.76 -7.83
C THR A 31 -11.79 -1.39 -6.95
N GLY A 32 -12.77 -0.60 -6.54
CA GLY A 32 -13.91 -1.09 -5.77
C GLY A 32 -13.50 -1.61 -4.39
N PHE A 33 -12.66 -0.84 -3.68
CA PHE A 33 -12.27 -1.17 -2.30
C PHE A 33 -13.49 -1.39 -1.40
N LYS A 34 -13.34 -2.21 -0.35
CA LYS A 34 -14.39 -2.43 0.66
C LYS A 34 -14.93 -1.08 1.17
N GLY A 35 -16.25 -0.92 1.16
CA GLY A 35 -16.96 0.33 1.48
C GLY A 35 -17.18 1.30 0.31
N GLN A 36 -16.73 0.94 -0.90
CA GLN A 36 -17.03 1.68 -2.15
C GLN A 36 -17.34 0.75 -3.33
N GLU A 37 -18.05 -0.35 -3.07
CA GLU A 37 -18.36 -1.40 -4.05
C GLU A 37 -19.10 -0.86 -5.29
N ASN A 38 -19.92 0.19 -5.12
CA ASN A 38 -20.67 0.86 -6.19
C ASN A 38 -19.82 1.82 -7.06
N LYS A 39 -18.52 1.99 -6.76
CA LYS A 39 -17.60 2.87 -7.49
C LYS A 39 -16.45 2.06 -8.09
N GLU A 40 -16.80 1.11 -8.96
CA GLU A 40 -15.88 0.15 -9.57
C GLU A 40 -14.75 0.78 -10.42
N SER A 41 -14.81 2.09 -10.70
CA SER A 41 -13.73 2.83 -11.38
C SER A 41 -12.78 3.57 -10.43
N ASN A 42 -13.09 3.65 -9.14
CA ASN A 42 -12.25 4.37 -8.19
C ASN A 42 -11.06 3.51 -7.74
N THR A 43 -9.87 3.94 -8.14
CA THR A 43 -8.59 3.30 -7.82
C THR A 43 -7.96 3.83 -6.52
N LYS A 44 -8.61 4.80 -5.86
CA LYS A 44 -8.15 5.41 -4.61
C LYS A 44 -9.06 5.09 -3.45
N VAL A 45 -8.47 4.96 -2.27
CA VAL A 45 -9.17 4.78 -1.00
C VAL A 45 -8.69 5.81 0.02
N PRO A 46 -9.57 6.40 0.85
CA PRO A 46 -9.14 7.33 1.89
C PRO A 46 -8.13 6.70 2.85
N SER A 47 -7.11 7.43 3.26
CA SER A 47 -6.14 7.01 4.30
C SER A 47 -6.68 7.33 5.69
N VAL A 48 -7.77 6.67 6.06
CA VAL A 48 -8.54 6.94 7.28
C VAL A 48 -8.82 5.63 8.00
N ILE A 49 -8.72 5.65 9.32
CA ILE A 49 -9.12 4.53 10.18
C ILE A 49 -9.99 5.05 11.31
N LEU A 50 -11.05 4.31 11.64
CA LEU A 50 -11.89 4.55 12.80
C LEU A 50 -11.65 3.47 13.85
N TYR A 51 -11.54 3.90 15.09
CA TYR A 51 -11.44 3.03 16.25
C TYR A 51 -12.54 3.36 17.27
N THR A 52 -12.89 2.39 18.11
CA THR A 52 -13.70 2.64 19.31
C THR A 52 -12.93 3.48 20.33
N SER A 53 -13.63 3.98 21.36
CA SER A 53 -13.01 4.62 22.53
C SER A 53 -11.99 3.73 23.24
N GLU A 54 -12.15 2.41 23.16
CA GLU A 54 -11.27 1.41 23.76
C GLU A 54 -10.04 1.11 22.88
N GLY A 55 -10.01 1.61 21.63
CA GLY A 55 -8.92 1.40 20.68
C GLY A 55 -9.05 0.16 19.81
N ASP A 56 -10.27 -0.37 19.65
CA ASP A 56 -10.57 -1.48 18.74
C ASP A 56 -10.89 -0.97 17.34
N LEU A 57 -10.43 -1.70 16.32
CA LEU A 57 -10.62 -1.31 14.93
C LEU A 57 -12.08 -1.44 14.52
N LEU A 58 -12.70 -0.34 14.08
CA LEU A 58 -14.08 -0.31 13.57
C LEU A 58 -14.14 -0.39 12.05
N ALA A 59 -13.37 0.47 11.37
CA ALA A 59 -13.44 0.62 9.93
C ALA A 59 -12.15 1.19 9.35
N CYS A 60 -11.80 0.75 8.15
CA CYS A 60 -10.66 1.26 7.38
C CYS A 60 -11.12 1.83 6.04
N GLY A 61 -10.38 2.82 5.54
CA GLY A 61 -10.53 3.29 4.18
C GLY A 61 -11.93 3.81 3.87
N ALA A 62 -12.54 3.25 2.82
CA ALA A 62 -13.87 3.68 2.39
C ALA A 62 -15.00 3.22 3.33
N GLU A 63 -14.79 2.16 4.12
CA GLU A 63 -15.77 1.65 5.10
C GLU A 63 -16.08 2.70 6.17
N THR A 64 -15.14 3.59 6.46
CA THR A 64 -15.30 4.68 7.44
C THR A 64 -16.49 5.60 7.16
N LYS A 65 -16.98 5.66 5.92
CA LYS A 65 -18.15 6.47 5.53
C LYS A 65 -19.48 5.89 6.00
N GLN A 66 -19.50 4.62 6.39
CA GLN A 66 -20.69 3.91 6.86
C GLN A 66 -20.94 4.13 8.36
N PHE A 67 -20.00 4.76 9.05
CA PHE A 67 -20.06 5.00 10.49
C PHE A 67 -20.20 6.50 10.75
N ASP A 68 -21.12 6.83 11.66
CA ASP A 68 -21.20 8.19 12.18
C ASP A 68 -20.02 8.46 13.10
N ALA A 69 -19.44 9.66 13.00
CA ALA A 69 -18.23 10.04 13.73
C ALA A 69 -18.45 10.29 15.24
N GLN A 70 -19.62 9.93 15.78
CA GLN A 70 -19.95 10.16 17.18
C GLN A 70 -19.30 9.06 18.02
N ASP A 71 -18.53 9.47 19.03
CA ASP A 71 -17.84 8.60 20.00
C ASP A 71 -16.80 7.62 19.40
N VAL A 72 -16.25 7.94 18.22
CA VAL A 72 -15.16 7.17 17.59
C VAL A 72 -13.86 7.97 17.52
N ILE A 73 -12.73 7.28 17.59
CA ILE A 73 -11.42 7.88 17.38
C ILE A 73 -11.08 7.79 15.89
N ARG A 74 -11.07 8.94 15.23
CA ARG A 74 -10.68 9.07 13.82
C ARG A 74 -9.17 9.31 13.71
N THR A 75 -8.47 8.38 13.07
CA THR A 75 -7.03 8.46 12.83
C THR A 75 -6.77 8.75 11.36
N GLU A 76 -6.21 9.93 11.08
CA GLU A 76 -5.84 10.41 9.73
C GLU A 76 -4.40 10.90 9.73
N TRP A 77 -3.81 11.05 8.54
CA TRP A 77 -2.44 11.56 8.36
C TRP A 77 -1.37 10.77 9.11
N PHE A 78 -1.67 9.54 9.54
CA PHE A 78 -0.77 8.66 10.29
C PHE A 78 0.55 8.39 9.56
N LYS A 79 0.57 8.46 8.23
CA LYS A 79 1.82 8.44 7.43
C LYS A 79 2.85 9.48 7.92
N LEU A 80 2.41 10.66 8.37
CA LEU A 80 3.29 11.74 8.80
C LEU A 80 4.02 11.43 10.11
N GLU A 81 3.54 10.50 10.93
CA GLU A 81 4.23 10.06 12.16
C GLU A 81 5.46 9.21 11.86
N LEU A 82 5.58 8.65 10.65
CA LEU A 82 6.77 7.90 10.23
C LEU A 82 7.94 8.81 9.81
N ARG A 83 7.78 10.13 9.86
CA ARG A 83 8.85 11.06 9.48
C ARG A 83 10.02 10.99 10.46
N PRO A 84 11.26 11.18 10.00
CA PRO A 84 12.39 11.32 10.91
C PRO A 84 12.22 12.56 11.80
N PRO A 85 12.70 12.52 13.06
CA PRO A 85 12.67 13.68 13.97
C PRO A 85 13.40 14.91 13.42
N THR A 86 14.31 14.71 12.48
CA THR A 86 15.06 15.78 11.79
C THR A 86 14.20 16.60 10.84
N MET A 87 13.04 16.08 10.41
CA MET A 87 12.11 16.77 9.52
C MET A 87 11.07 17.57 10.33
N LYS A 88 11.42 18.82 10.65
CA LYS A 88 10.53 19.75 11.37
C LYS A 88 9.51 20.38 10.42
N ILE A 89 8.38 19.71 10.21
CA ILE A 89 7.22 20.26 9.52
C ILE A 89 6.11 20.47 10.55
N ASN A 90 5.42 21.61 10.50
CA ASN A 90 4.25 21.80 11.35
C ASN A 90 3.09 20.99 10.76
N THR A 91 2.79 19.84 11.36
CA THR A 91 1.70 18.96 10.94
C THR A 91 0.66 18.88 12.05
N PRO A 92 -0.63 18.73 11.72
CA PRO A 92 -1.63 18.46 12.74
C PRO A 92 -1.27 17.20 13.55
N PRO A 93 -1.60 17.15 14.85
CA PRO A 93 -1.37 15.97 15.66
C PRO A 93 -2.20 14.79 15.13
N VAL A 94 -1.60 13.61 15.06
CA VAL A 94 -2.32 12.38 14.71
C VAL A 94 -2.99 11.82 15.96
N SER A 95 -4.32 11.68 15.91
CA SER A 95 -5.09 11.04 16.97
C SER A 95 -4.87 9.54 16.95
N LEU A 96 -3.99 9.04 17.83
CA LEU A 96 -3.77 7.61 18.03
C LEU A 96 -4.74 7.07 19.10
N PRO A 97 -5.36 5.89 18.87
CA PRO A 97 -6.20 5.26 19.88
C PRO A 97 -5.39 4.82 21.11
N PRO A 98 -6.03 4.65 22.28
CA PRO A 98 -5.38 4.14 23.48
C PRO A 98 -4.62 2.84 23.22
N HIS A 99 -3.42 2.72 23.81
CA HIS A 99 -2.56 1.53 23.72
C HIS A 99 -2.12 1.13 22.30
N ARG A 100 -2.31 1.99 21.29
CA ARG A 100 -1.93 1.73 19.91
C ARG A 100 -0.84 2.70 19.48
N ASN A 101 0.23 2.16 18.90
CA ASN A 101 1.30 2.95 18.30
C ASN A 101 1.10 3.04 16.78
N ILE A 102 1.95 3.82 16.11
CA ILE A 102 1.87 4.03 14.67
C ILE A 102 2.00 2.72 13.86
N VAL A 103 2.83 1.78 14.32
CA VAL A 103 3.01 0.48 13.66
C VAL A 103 1.71 -0.33 13.68
N ASN A 104 0.96 -0.26 14.78
CA ASN A 104 -0.34 -0.94 14.88
C ASN A 104 -1.35 -0.33 13.90
N VAL A 105 -1.42 1.01 13.85
CA VAL A 105 -2.31 1.75 12.92
C VAL A 105 -1.98 1.44 11.46
N LEU A 106 -0.69 1.44 11.10
CA LEU A 106 -0.24 1.08 9.76
C LEU A 106 -0.51 -0.39 9.43
N GLY A 107 -0.34 -1.29 10.40
CA GLY A 107 -0.63 -2.71 10.23
C GLY A 107 -2.11 -2.96 9.96
N ASP A 108 -3.00 -2.29 10.70
CA ASP A 108 -4.45 -2.35 10.47
C ASP A 108 -4.83 -1.83 9.08
N PHE A 109 -4.20 -0.75 8.62
CA PHE A 109 -4.43 -0.22 7.27
C PHE A 109 -3.87 -1.14 6.16
N LEU A 110 -2.66 -1.67 6.34
CA LEU A 110 -2.03 -2.59 5.40
C LEU A 110 -2.85 -3.87 5.26
N ARG A 111 -3.39 -4.40 6.36
CA ARG A 111 -4.32 -5.53 6.34
C ARG A 111 -5.55 -5.25 5.49
N TYR A 112 -6.17 -4.08 5.69
CA TYR A 112 -7.31 -3.65 4.87
C TYR A 112 -6.96 -3.58 3.37
N MET A 113 -5.80 -3.00 3.02
CA MET A 113 -5.34 -2.92 1.63
C MET A 113 -5.11 -4.32 1.04
N HIS A 114 -4.46 -5.20 1.78
CA HIS A 114 -4.20 -6.59 1.39
C HIS A 114 -5.50 -7.37 1.15
N ASP A 115 -6.48 -7.23 2.03
CA ASP A 115 -7.79 -7.84 1.87
C ASP A 115 -8.54 -7.32 0.64
N CYS A 116 -8.42 -6.02 0.34
CA CYS A 116 -9.01 -5.45 -0.87
C CYS A 116 -8.36 -6.02 -2.14
N VAL A 117 -7.03 -6.19 -2.15
CA VAL A 117 -6.31 -6.83 -3.27
C VAL A 117 -6.80 -8.27 -3.45
N ARG A 118 -6.89 -9.04 -2.37
CA ARG A 118 -7.41 -10.42 -2.39
C ARG A 118 -8.81 -10.47 -2.99
N ALA A 119 -9.73 -9.67 -2.44
CA ALA A 119 -11.12 -9.64 -2.90
C ALA A 119 -11.23 -9.25 -4.39
N HIS A 120 -10.42 -8.27 -4.82
CA HIS A 120 -10.39 -7.85 -6.21
C HIS A 120 -9.83 -8.93 -7.14
N ILE A 121 -8.76 -9.64 -6.77
CA ILE A 121 -8.21 -10.75 -7.57
C ILE A 121 -9.25 -11.86 -7.73
N ILE A 122 -9.92 -12.25 -6.63
CA ILE A 122 -10.94 -13.30 -6.63
C ILE A 122 -12.14 -12.90 -7.52
N LYS A 123 -12.56 -11.63 -7.49
CA LYS A 123 -13.69 -11.12 -8.28
C LYS A 123 -13.34 -10.95 -9.77
N THR A 124 -12.13 -10.50 -10.10
CA THR A 124 -11.76 -10.05 -11.45
C THR A 124 -11.23 -11.18 -12.35
N HIS A 125 -10.54 -12.18 -11.80
CA HIS A 125 -9.91 -13.23 -12.60
C HIS A 125 -10.71 -14.53 -12.59
N VAL A 126 -10.70 -15.24 -13.73
CA VAL A 126 -11.21 -16.61 -13.82
C VAL A 126 -10.38 -17.50 -12.87
N ASP A 127 -11.06 -18.34 -12.10
CA ASP A 127 -10.44 -19.16 -11.03
C ASP A 127 -9.63 -18.33 -10.01
N GLY A 128 -10.06 -17.08 -9.77
CA GLY A 128 -9.36 -16.14 -8.89
C GLY A 128 -9.11 -16.66 -7.47
N ASP A 129 -9.96 -17.55 -6.95
CA ASP A 129 -9.76 -18.22 -5.66
C ASP A 129 -8.54 -19.18 -5.67
N GLN A 130 -8.41 -19.99 -6.73
CA GLN A 130 -7.26 -20.89 -6.91
C GLN A 130 -5.98 -20.10 -7.21
N LEU A 131 -6.08 -19.04 -8.01
CA LEU A 131 -4.96 -18.12 -8.28
C LEU A 131 -4.47 -17.45 -7.00
N TRP A 132 -5.37 -16.95 -6.17
CA TRP A 132 -5.01 -16.35 -4.90
C TRP A 132 -4.34 -17.38 -3.98
N SER A 133 -4.98 -18.53 -3.78
CA SER A 133 -4.50 -19.58 -2.87
C SER A 133 -3.14 -20.15 -3.27
N SER A 134 -2.85 -20.23 -4.57
CA SER A 134 -1.55 -20.70 -5.06
C SER A 134 -0.44 -19.65 -4.98
N LEU A 135 -0.77 -18.35 -4.99
CA LEU A 135 0.20 -17.26 -5.11
C LEU A 135 0.36 -16.41 -3.84
N CYS A 136 -0.58 -16.43 -2.90
CA CYS A 136 -0.56 -15.56 -1.72
C CYS A 136 0.68 -15.81 -0.85
N ASP A 137 1.05 -17.07 -0.64
CA ASP A 137 2.16 -17.44 0.24
C ASP A 137 3.52 -17.04 -0.34
N SER A 138 3.61 -16.86 -1.66
CA SER A 138 4.81 -16.43 -2.39
C SER A 138 4.72 -14.98 -2.90
N ALA A 139 3.69 -14.24 -2.50
CA ALA A 139 3.48 -12.87 -2.96
C ALA A 139 4.60 -11.93 -2.50
N HIS A 140 5.10 -11.10 -3.41
CA HIS A 140 6.06 -10.05 -3.11
C HIS A 140 5.32 -8.72 -2.93
N PHE A 141 5.69 -7.95 -1.91
CA PHE A 141 5.05 -6.69 -1.57
C PHE A 141 6.02 -5.54 -1.76
N ILE A 142 5.59 -4.55 -2.55
CA ILE A 142 6.33 -3.33 -2.82
C ILE A 142 5.59 -2.21 -2.12
N LEU A 143 6.17 -1.67 -1.05
CA LEU A 143 5.58 -0.56 -0.30
C LEU A 143 6.19 0.75 -0.82
N ARG A 144 5.38 1.55 -1.52
CA ARG A 144 5.78 2.86 -2.04
C ARG A 144 5.55 3.93 -0.98
N GLN A 145 6.55 4.80 -0.77
CA GLN A 145 6.47 5.85 0.24
C GLN A 145 7.11 7.17 -0.23
N CYS A 146 6.34 8.27 -0.24
CA CYS A 146 6.89 9.63 -0.10
C CYS A 146 7.43 9.85 1.31
N PHE A 147 8.75 9.84 1.41
CA PHE A 147 9.50 11.00 1.92
C PHE A 147 10.75 11.19 1.05
N THR A 148 10.70 12.14 0.12
CA THR A 148 11.66 12.42 -0.95
C THR A 148 12.98 13.07 -0.48
N HIS A 149 13.47 12.73 0.71
CA HIS A 149 14.81 13.15 1.13
C HIS A 149 15.78 11.96 1.09
N PRO A 150 16.86 12.03 0.28
CA PRO A 150 17.88 11.00 0.21
C PRO A 150 18.50 10.62 1.56
N ASN A 151 18.39 11.49 2.58
CA ASN A 151 19.00 11.33 3.90
C ASN A 151 17.99 11.21 5.05
N GLY A 152 16.69 11.01 4.76
CA GLY A 152 15.63 11.11 5.78
C GLY A 152 15.10 9.78 6.34
N TRP A 153 15.16 8.69 5.58
CA TRP A 153 14.66 7.39 6.04
C TRP A 153 15.82 6.42 6.21
N GLY A 154 16.12 6.11 7.47
CA GLY A 154 17.11 5.11 7.83
C GLY A 154 16.48 3.72 7.92
N SER A 155 17.28 2.76 8.35
CA SER A 155 16.84 1.40 8.69
C SER A 155 15.70 1.36 9.73
N PHE A 156 15.57 2.41 10.55
CA PHE A 156 14.53 2.51 11.58
C PHE A 156 13.12 2.57 11.00
N GLN A 157 12.82 3.52 10.11
CA GLN A 157 11.47 3.69 9.56
C GLN A 157 11.08 2.53 8.64
N GLN A 158 12.05 1.98 7.89
CA GLN A 158 11.86 0.74 7.13
C GLN A 158 11.55 -0.44 8.06
N GLY A 159 12.18 -0.49 9.23
CA GLY A 159 11.90 -1.47 10.28
C GLY A 159 10.46 -1.37 10.79
N GLU A 160 10.01 -0.16 11.15
CA GLU A 160 8.64 0.09 11.61
C GLU A 160 7.59 -0.29 10.55
N MET A 161 7.83 0.06 9.28
CA MET A 161 6.92 -0.30 8.18
C MET A 161 6.92 -1.81 7.89
N ARG A 162 8.09 -2.46 7.98
CA ARG A 162 8.20 -3.91 7.83
C ARG A 162 7.44 -4.64 8.94
N GLU A 163 7.57 -4.16 10.17
CA GLU A 163 6.83 -4.69 11.31
C GLU A 163 5.31 -4.48 11.14
N ALA A 164 4.89 -3.31 10.64
CA ALA A 164 3.49 -3.05 10.32
C ALA A 164 2.97 -4.02 9.25
N ALA A 165 3.73 -4.29 8.19
CA ALA A 165 3.35 -5.23 7.14
C ALA A 165 3.22 -6.67 7.64
N ILE A 166 4.11 -7.10 8.55
CA ILE A 166 4.01 -8.40 9.22
C ILE A 166 2.74 -8.47 10.07
N ARG A 167 2.47 -7.44 10.89
CA ARG A 167 1.25 -7.37 11.72
C ARG A 167 -0.02 -7.32 10.90
N GLY A 168 0.03 -6.66 9.74
CA GLY A 168 -1.06 -6.60 8.78
C GLY A 168 -1.30 -7.91 8.02
N GLY A 169 -0.44 -8.92 8.22
CA GLY A 169 -0.60 -10.25 7.61
C GLY A 169 -0.22 -10.31 6.13
N LEU A 170 0.56 -9.33 5.63
CA LEU A 170 1.05 -9.36 4.24
C LEU A 170 2.07 -10.48 4.05
N VAL A 171 2.93 -10.69 5.05
CA VAL A 171 3.98 -11.72 5.04
C VAL A 171 4.10 -12.34 6.44
N PRO A 172 4.52 -13.62 6.54
CA PRO A 172 4.81 -14.23 7.83
C PRO A 172 6.06 -13.60 8.46
N ASN A 173 6.15 -13.68 9.79
CA ASN A 173 7.32 -13.20 10.53
C ASN A 173 8.50 -14.18 10.45
N THR A 174 8.98 -14.45 9.22
CA THR A 174 10.17 -15.26 8.95
C THR A 174 11.19 -14.43 8.16
N PRO A 175 12.47 -14.83 8.13
CA PRO A 175 13.47 -14.17 7.30
C PRO A 175 13.03 -14.05 5.83
N GLU A 176 12.48 -15.12 5.27
CA GLU A 176 11.99 -15.17 3.88
C GLU A 176 10.78 -14.25 3.69
N GLY A 177 9.87 -14.19 4.66
CA GLY A 177 8.74 -13.24 4.64
C GLY A 177 9.21 -11.78 4.63
N ARG A 178 10.23 -11.46 5.43
CA ARG A 178 10.82 -10.11 5.51
C ARG A 178 11.53 -9.69 4.23
N GLU A 179 12.15 -10.63 3.52
CA GLU A 179 12.81 -10.39 2.21
C GLU A 179 11.80 -10.09 1.10
N ARG A 180 10.55 -10.57 1.23
CA ARG A 180 9.48 -10.28 0.27
C ARG A 180 8.91 -8.87 0.37
N ILE A 181 9.33 -8.07 1.36
CA ILE A 181 8.97 -6.65 1.47
C ILE A 181 10.12 -5.80 0.92
N GLU A 182 9.87 -5.18 -0.23
CA GLU A 182 10.74 -4.18 -0.83
C GLU A 182 10.14 -2.77 -0.69
N PHE A 183 10.99 -1.75 -0.58
CA PHE A 183 10.59 -0.35 -0.44
C PHE A 183 11.04 0.45 -1.66
N VAL A 184 10.20 1.38 -2.11
CA VAL A 184 10.50 2.29 -3.24
C VAL A 184 10.11 3.71 -2.84
N THR A 185 10.96 4.69 -3.21
CA THR A 185 10.64 6.10 -2.93
C THR A 185 9.63 6.67 -3.93
N GLU A 186 8.83 7.63 -3.49
CA GLU A 186 7.92 8.40 -4.35
C GLU A 186 8.63 9.09 -5.53
N GLY A 187 9.87 9.55 -5.30
CA GLY A 187 10.68 10.21 -6.31
C GLY A 187 11.09 9.25 -7.42
N GLU A 188 11.56 8.05 -7.06
CA GLU A 188 11.89 6.99 -8.03
C GLU A 188 10.66 6.53 -8.80
N ALA A 189 9.55 6.31 -8.11
CA ALA A 189 8.31 5.85 -8.74
C ALA A 189 7.70 6.93 -9.66
N SER A 190 7.76 8.21 -9.28
CA SER A 190 7.24 9.32 -10.11
C SER A 190 8.15 9.67 -11.28
N PHE A 191 9.48 9.64 -11.08
CA PHE A 191 10.46 9.90 -12.13
C PHE A 191 10.32 8.90 -13.28
N HIS A 192 10.23 7.60 -12.95
CA HIS A 192 10.13 6.58 -13.98
C HIS A 192 8.80 6.60 -14.75
N TRP A 193 7.68 6.96 -14.12
CA TRP A 193 6.42 7.19 -14.85
C TRP A 193 6.57 8.28 -15.93
N CYS A 194 7.29 9.37 -15.63
CA CYS A 194 7.57 10.43 -16.59
C CYS A 194 8.41 9.91 -17.76
N VAL A 195 9.41 9.08 -17.45
CA VAL A 195 10.23 8.40 -18.46
C VAL A 195 9.40 7.41 -19.29
N GLU A 196 8.41 6.72 -18.72
CA GLU A 196 7.52 5.86 -19.50
C GLU A 196 6.57 6.61 -20.42
N GLN A 197 6.04 7.78 -20.02
CA GLN A 197 5.27 8.64 -20.94
C GLN A 197 6.13 9.09 -22.13
N ALA A 198 7.41 9.36 -21.90
CA ALA A 198 8.37 9.76 -22.93
C ALA A 198 8.91 8.59 -23.78
N ILE A 199 9.02 7.38 -23.20
CA ILE A 199 9.55 6.16 -23.85
C ILE A 199 8.43 5.28 -24.43
N ALA A 200 7.17 5.48 -24.08
CA ALA A 200 6.04 4.82 -24.75
C ALA A 200 5.95 5.14 -26.26
N GLU A 201 6.71 6.14 -26.74
CA GLU A 201 6.93 6.40 -28.17
C GLU A 201 8.12 5.60 -28.78
N ASN A 202 8.99 4.93 -28.01
CA ASN A 202 10.17 4.23 -28.51
C ASN A 202 10.60 2.97 -27.71
N ALA A 203 10.86 1.88 -28.42
CA ALA A 203 11.55 0.65 -27.98
C ALA A 203 10.88 -0.28 -26.92
N LEU A 204 10.52 -1.47 -27.40
CA LEU A 204 10.10 -2.68 -26.69
C LEU A 204 11.32 -3.52 -26.25
N LYS A 205 11.16 -4.35 -25.20
CA LYS A 205 11.99 -5.50 -24.75
C LYS A 205 13.30 -5.20 -24.00
N ALA A 206 13.25 -5.34 -22.66
CA ALA A 206 14.40 -5.77 -21.87
C ALA A 206 13.94 -6.68 -20.70
N ARG A 207 14.78 -7.67 -20.37
CA ARG A 207 14.62 -8.67 -19.30
C ARG A 207 13.97 -8.08 -18.04
N ILE A 208 12.83 -8.62 -17.64
CA ILE A 208 12.12 -8.23 -16.43
C ILE A 208 12.82 -8.85 -15.21
N HIS A 209 13.51 -8.01 -14.45
CA HIS A 209 13.97 -8.29 -13.08
C HIS A 209 12.99 -7.66 -12.07
N MET A 210 13.02 -8.05 -10.79
CA MET A 210 12.23 -7.39 -9.71
C MET A 210 12.34 -5.86 -9.70
N ASN A 211 13.51 -5.33 -10.09
CA ASN A 211 13.70 -3.89 -10.28
C ASN A 211 12.75 -3.28 -11.32
N TRP A 212 12.39 -4.01 -12.38
CA TRP A 212 11.43 -3.58 -13.39
C TRP A 212 9.99 -3.44 -12.84
N ILE A 213 9.60 -4.24 -11.85
CA ILE A 213 8.24 -4.21 -11.26
C ILE A 213 8.10 -3.11 -10.22
N LYS A 214 9.13 -2.87 -9.38
CA LYS A 214 9.23 -1.68 -8.50
C LYS A 214 8.97 -0.38 -9.24
N ILE A 215 9.47 -0.32 -10.47
CA ILE A 215 9.56 0.88 -11.29
C ILE A 215 8.24 1.16 -12.03
N ARG A 216 7.48 0.12 -12.37
CA ARG A 216 6.37 0.22 -13.34
C ARG A 216 4.97 0.24 -12.75
N MET A 217 4.79 -0.19 -11.49
CA MET A 217 3.48 -0.22 -10.84
C MET A 217 3.00 1.21 -10.56
N PRO A 218 2.05 1.76 -11.33
CA PRO A 218 1.65 3.14 -11.21
C PRO A 218 0.77 3.25 -9.97
N CYS A 219 1.39 3.51 -8.82
CA CYS A 219 0.62 4.05 -7.73
C CYS A 219 0.31 5.52 -8.04
N LEU A 220 -0.95 5.69 -8.40
CA LEU A 220 -1.68 6.81 -8.95
C LEU A 220 -1.20 8.24 -8.63
N LYS A 221 -1.36 9.09 -9.66
CA LYS A 221 -1.38 10.55 -9.65
C LYS A 221 -1.85 11.16 -8.32
N PHE A 222 -0.94 11.82 -7.60
CA PHE A 222 -1.30 12.94 -6.73
C PHE A 222 -1.33 14.20 -7.61
N HIS A 223 -2.54 14.61 -8.00
CA HIS A 223 -2.82 15.98 -8.46
C HIS A 223 -3.74 16.59 -7.43
#